data_AF-A0A1W9YUW3-F1
#
_entry.id   AF-A0A1W9YUW3-F1
#
_cell.length_a   1.000
_cell.length_b   1.000
_cell.length_c   1.000
_cell.angle_alpha   90.00
_cell.angle_beta   90.00
_cell.angle_gamma   90.00
#
_symmetry.space_group_name_H-M   'P 1'
#
loop_
_entity.id
_entity.type
_entity.pdbx_description
1 polymer ?
#
loop_
_entity_poly.entity_id
_entity_poly.type
_entity_poly.pdbx_seq_one_letter_code
_entity_poly.pdbx_strand_id
1 'polypeptide(L)' 'LAIGNAPTALFRLLELVDEGAPPPAAVLGGPVGFVGSAQAKEELIERPRGMSYLVVRGRRGGSAMAAAAVNAIASDRE' A
#
# COMPACT_ATOMS: atom_id res chain seq x y z
N LEU A 1 5.15 5.35 -2.00
CA LEU A 1 3.83 5.88 -1.57
C LEU A 1 3.38 5.15 -0.31
N ALA A 2 2.81 5.86 0.67
CA ALA A 2 2.30 5.24 1.91
C ALA A 2 0.78 5.41 1.98
N ILE A 3 0.04 4.29 2.06
CA ILE A 3 -1.42 4.26 2.08
C ILE A 3 -1.88 3.48 3.31
N GLY A 4 -2.16 4.19 4.41
CA GLY A 4 -2.53 3.60 5.69
C GLY A 4 -4.03 3.55 6.00
N ASN A 5 -4.88 4.26 5.25
CA ASN A 5 -6.31 4.37 5.58
C ASN A 5 -7.23 3.91 4.44
N ALA A 6 -7.26 4.63 3.32
CA ALA A 6 -8.27 4.46 2.29
C ALA A 6 -7.94 3.29 1.34
N PRO A 7 -8.75 2.21 1.29
CA PRO A 7 -8.59 1.15 0.28
C PRO A 7 -8.83 1.66 -1.14
N THR A 8 -9.74 2.61 -1.31
CA THR A 8 -10.04 3.24 -2.60
C THR A 8 -8.85 3.97 -3.19
N ALA A 9 -7.98 4.56 -2.36
CA ALA A 9 -6.74 5.17 -2.83
C ALA A 9 -5.76 4.14 -3.40
N LEU A 10 -5.71 2.93 -2.81
CA LEU A 10 -4.90 1.84 -3.33
C LEU A 10 -5.46 1.31 -4.65
N PHE A 11 -6.78 1.10 -4.75
CA PHE A 11 -7.40 0.75 -6.03
C PHE A 11 -7.14 1.79 -7.11
N ARG A 12 -7.35 3.08 -6.81
CA ARG A 12 -7.14 4.14 -7.80
C ARG A 12 -5.68 4.24 -8.24
N LEU A 13 -4.73 4.01 -7.33
CA LEU A 13 -3.31 3.94 -7.70
C LEU A 13 -3.05 2.83 -8.73
N LEU A 14 -3.63 1.64 -8.50
CA LEU A 14 -3.44 0.51 -9.41
C LEU A 14 -4.06 0.79 -10.79
N GLU A 15 -5.26 1.36 -10.83
CA GLU A 15 -5.90 1.81 -12.07
C GLU A 15 -5.05 2.83 -12.82
N LEU A 16 -4.49 3.83 -12.12
CA LEU A 16 -3.63 4.83 -12.74
C LEU A 16 -2.38 4.22 -13.39
N VAL A 17 -1.77 3.23 -12.73
CA VAL A 17 -0.61 2.53 -13.30
C VAL A 17 -1.02 1.69 -14.50
N ASP A 18 -2.17 1.03 -14.45
CA ASP A 18 -2.74 0.29 -15.59
C ASP A 18 -3.09 1.24 -16.76
N GLU A 19 -3.48 2.50 -16.48
CA GLU A 19 -3.72 3.59 -17.44
C GLU A 19 -2.41 4.20 -18.01
N GLY A 20 -1.24 3.73 -17.57
CA GLY A 20 0.07 4.14 -18.07
C GLY A 20 0.80 5.18 -17.22
N ALA A 21 0.29 5.49 -16.02
CA ALA A 21 1.07 6.29 -15.07
C ALA A 21 2.34 5.54 -14.65
N PRO A 22 3.47 6.24 -14.43
CA PRO A 22 4.70 5.59 -14.00
C PRO A 22 4.49 4.95 -12.61
N PRO A 23 4.92 3.69 -12.41
CA PRO A 23 4.77 3.05 -11.11
C PRO A 23 5.69 3.73 -10.08
N PRO A 24 5.22 3.99 -8.85
CA PRO A 24 6.09 4.38 -7.76
C PRO A 24 7.12 3.28 -7.46
N ALA A 25 8.29 3.67 -6.95
CA ALA A 25 9.34 2.72 -6.58
C ALA A 25 8.84 1.66 -5.56
N ALA A 26 8.01 2.08 -4.60
CA ALA A 26 7.36 1.19 -3.65
C ALA A 26 6.01 1.70 -3.14
N VAL A 27 5.15 0.77 -2.70
CA VAL A 27 3.90 1.04 -1.99
C VAL A 27 3.90 0.39 -0.61
N LEU A 28 3.77 1.21 0.43
CA LEU A 28 3.54 0.78 1.80
C LEU A 28 2.02 0.74 2.03
N GLY A 29 1.44 -0.41 1.70
CA GLY A 29 0.00 -0.62 1.58
C GLY A 29 -0.58 -1.26 2.84
N GLY A 30 -1.26 -0.48 3.66
CA GLY A 30 -1.91 -0.98 4.85
C GLY A 30 -3.21 -0.28 5.16
N PRO A 31 -4.14 -0.05 4.21
CA PRO A 31 -5.46 0.45 4.59
C PRO A 31 -6.08 -0.51 5.61
N VAL A 32 -6.66 0.04 6.68
CA VAL A 32 -7.38 -0.71 7.71
C VAL A 32 -8.86 -0.80 7.36
N GLY A 33 -9.52 -1.86 7.80
CA GLY A 33 -10.99 -1.90 7.84
C GLY A 33 -11.60 -3.16 7.25
N PHE A 34 -12.92 -3.14 7.19
CA PHE A 34 -13.73 -4.32 6.86
C PHE A 34 -14.21 -4.34 5.40
N VAL A 35 -14.20 -3.19 4.72
CA VAL A 35 -14.67 -3.05 3.34
C VAL A 35 -13.49 -2.70 2.45
N GLY A 36 -13.21 -3.55 1.45
CA GLY A 36 -12.20 -3.31 0.41
C GLY A 36 -10.73 -3.36 0.86
N SER A 37 -10.43 -3.24 2.16
CA SER A 37 -9.03 -3.26 2.68
C SER A 37 -8.28 -4.53 2.28
N ALA A 38 -8.85 -5.71 2.57
CA ALA A 38 -8.20 -6.98 2.25
C ALA A 38 -8.07 -7.16 0.73
N GLN A 39 -9.15 -6.87 -0.02
CA GLN A 39 -9.19 -7.00 -1.47
C GLN A 39 -8.19 -6.09 -2.18
N ALA A 40 -8.06 -4.83 -1.77
CA ALA A 40 -7.11 -3.89 -2.36
C ALA A 40 -5.66 -4.34 -2.16
N LYS A 41 -5.36 -4.91 -0.99
CA LYS A 41 -4.02 -5.44 -0.69
C LYS A 41 -3.73 -6.73 -1.44
N GLU A 42 -4.72 -7.62 -1.57
CA GLU A 42 -4.57 -8.86 -2.33
C GLU A 42 -4.32 -8.56 -3.81
N GLU A 43 -5.08 -7.61 -4.38
CA GLU A 43 -4.88 -7.17 -5.77
C GLU A 43 -3.45 -6.64 -6.02
N LEU A 44 -2.88 -5.87 -5.09
CA LEU A 44 -1.49 -5.42 -5.17
C LEU A 44 -0.49 -6.59 -5.08
N ILE A 45 -0.77 -7.59 -4.23
CA ILE A 45 0.08 -8.77 -4.07
C ILE A 45 0.08 -9.63 -5.34
N GLU A 46 -1.11 -9.90 -5.88
CA GLU A 46 -1.27 -10.74 -7.07
C GLU A 46 -0.74 -10.06 -8.33
N ARG A 47 -0.92 -8.73 -8.42
CA ARG A 47 -0.54 -7.94 -9.58
C ARG A 47 0.16 -6.64 -9.13
N PRO A 48 1.48 -6.65 -8.90
CA PRO A 48 2.19 -5.49 -8.36
C PRO A 48 2.47 -4.37 -9.36
N ARG A 49 2.20 -4.57 -10.66
CA ARG A 49 2.51 -3.59 -11.75
C ARG A 49 3.96 -3.07 -11.71
N GLY A 50 4.91 -3.95 -11.38
CA GLY A 50 6.33 -3.60 -11.28
C GLY A 50 6.72 -2.78 -10.04
N MET A 51 5.79 -2.50 -9.13
CA MET A 51 6.07 -1.83 -7.86
C MET A 51 6.61 -2.81 -6.82
N SER A 52 7.59 -2.38 -6.02
CA SER A 52 7.87 -3.06 -4.75
C SER A 52 6.76 -2.76 -3.74
N TYR A 53 6.47 -3.67 -2.81
CA TYR A 53 5.43 -3.42 -1.81
C TYR A 53 5.73 -4.01 -0.44
N LEU A 54 5.16 -3.37 0.59
CA LEU A 54 5.09 -3.89 1.95
C LEU A 54 3.66 -3.75 2.44
N VAL A 55 3.02 -4.86 2.82
CA VAL A 55 1.61 -4.88 3.22
C VAL A 55 1.34 -5.77 4.42
N VAL A 56 0.36 -5.38 5.24
CA VAL A 56 -0.21 -6.24 6.29
C VAL A 56 -1.47 -6.90 5.73
N ARG A 57 -1.45 -8.21 5.49
CA ARG A 57 -2.59 -8.94 4.91
C ARG A 57 -3.83 -8.91 5.81
N GLY A 58 -5.00 -9.15 5.20
CA GLY A 58 -6.30 -9.15 5.88
C GLY A 58 -6.81 -7.74 6.19
N ARG A 59 -7.47 -7.55 7.34
CA ARG A 59 -8.17 -6.29 7.68
C ARG A 59 -7.35 -5.29 8.50
N ARG A 60 -6.20 -5.73 9.03
CA ARG A 60 -5.31 -4.90 9.85
C ARG A 60 -4.48 -3.96 8.97
N GLY A 61 -4.14 -2.82 9.54
CA GLY A 61 -3.45 -1.73 8.87
C GLY A 61 -3.64 -0.44 9.67
N GLY A 62 -3.42 0.71 9.04
CA GLY A 62 -3.65 2.01 9.67
C GLY A 62 -2.52 2.98 9.37
N SER A 63 -2.82 4.27 9.54
CA SER A 63 -1.85 5.35 9.35
C SER A 63 -0.62 5.20 10.25
N ALA A 64 -0.79 4.73 11.49
CA ALA A 64 0.33 4.52 12.42
C ALA A 64 1.34 3.49 11.90
N MET A 65 0.86 2.34 11.40
CA MET A 65 1.73 1.33 10.80
C MET A 65 2.39 1.82 9.51
N ALA A 66 1.64 2.54 8.67
CA ALA A 66 2.20 3.10 7.43
C ALA A 66 3.31 4.13 7.72
N ALA A 67 3.10 5.02 8.70
CA ALA A 67 4.10 5.99 9.13
C ALA A 67 5.33 5.32 9.78
N ALA A 68 5.11 4.31 10.63
CA ALA A 68 6.19 3.53 11.23
C ALA A 68 7.06 2.84 10.17
N ALA A 69 6.45 2.24 9.15
CA ALA A 69 7.18 1.62 8.04
C ALA A 69 8.02 2.65 7.25
N VAL A 70 7.46 3.84 6.99
CA VAL A 70 8.24 4.93 6.35
C VAL A 70 9.42 5.32 7.22
N ASN A 71 9.21 5.55 8.52
CA ASN A 71 10.25 5.99 9.44
C ASN A 71 11.39 4.96 9.54
N ALA A 72 11.05 3.67 9.62
CA ALA A 72 12.04 2.59 9.69
C ALA A 72 12.88 2.47 8.41
N ILE A 73 12.33 2.78 7.24
CA ILE A 73 13.07 2.76 5.97
C ILE A 73 13.94 4.02 5.82
N ALA A 74 13.54 5.13 6.45
CA ALA A 74 14.21 6.43 6.29
C ALA A 74 15.49 6.59 7.12
N SER A 75 15.78 5.68 8.07
CA SER A 75 16.87 5.82 9.03
C SER A 75 17.45 4.46 9.43
N ASP A 76 18.77 4.38 9.55
CA ASP A 76 19.49 3.21 10.08
C ASP A 76 19.53 3.15 11.62
N ARG A 77 18.92 4.15 12.28
CA ARG A 77 18.80 4.23 13.74
C ARG A 77 17.37 3.88 14.15
N GLU A 78 17.23 2.97 15.13
CA GLU A 78 16.01 2.76 15.90
C GLU A 78 15.76 3.89 16.92
#